data_AF-Q9RGH8-F1
#
_entry.id   AF-Q9RGH8-F1
#
_cell.length_a   1.000
_cell.length_b   1.000
_cell.length_c   1.000
_cell.angle_alpha   90.00
_cell.angle_beta   90.00
_cell.angle_gamma   90.00
#
_symmetry.space_group_name_H-M   'P 1'
#
loop_
_entity.id
_entity.type
_entity.pdbx_description
1 polymer ?
#
loop_
_entity_poly.entity_id
_entity_poly.type
_entity_poly.pdbx_seq_one_letter_code
_entity_poly.pdbx_strand_id
1 'polypeptide(L)'
;MGLPQPVITQQMVIAELTKAGINRDIAVDLSFRYYRNELTYKDIEFLKENFDIKLEKVEALLQAEIKSVKTELDNKIDSKFNELDNKIDNVENNLNNKIDTKFNELDNKIDNVENNLNNKIDTKFNELDNKIDNVRSELKSDIKDIDNKFDTKFNELDNKIDSVRSELKSDIKDLDSKIDNVENNLNIKIDNVRTELKSDIASMSYE
;
A
#
# COMPACT_ATOMS: atom_id res chain seq x y z
N MET A 1 -7.30 -94.41 -62.56
CA MET A 1 -8.35 -94.44 -63.59
C MET A 1 -9.68 -94.25 -62.91
N GLY A 2 -10.27 -93.05 -62.99
CA GLY A 2 -11.62 -92.83 -62.45
C GLY A 2 -12.62 -93.62 -63.27
N LEU A 3 -13.51 -94.38 -62.62
CA LEU A 3 -14.63 -95.05 -63.28
C LEU A 3 -15.40 -94.00 -64.12
N PRO A 4 -15.85 -94.35 -65.35
CA PRO A 4 -16.66 -93.42 -66.13
C PRO A 4 -17.92 -93.08 -65.33
N GLN A 5 -18.03 -91.82 -64.89
CA GLN A 5 -19.25 -91.35 -64.26
C GLN A 5 -20.35 -91.44 -65.32
N PRO A 6 -21.51 -92.05 -65.02
CA PRO A 6 -22.60 -92.13 -65.97
C PRO A 6 -23.00 -90.71 -66.36
N VAL A 7 -22.94 -90.40 -67.65
CA VAL A 7 -23.39 -89.11 -68.17
C VAL A 7 -24.91 -89.09 -68.00
N ILE A 8 -25.38 -88.47 -66.92
CA ILE A 8 -26.80 -88.22 -66.70
C ILE A 8 -27.22 -87.32 -67.85
N THR A 9 -28.11 -87.78 -68.74
CA THR A 9 -28.62 -87.01 -69.88
C THR A 9 -29.88 -86.22 -69.50
N GLN A 10 -30.16 -85.14 -70.22
CA GLN A 10 -31.36 -84.32 -69.96
C GLN A 10 -32.62 -85.18 -70.01
N GLN A 11 -32.68 -86.12 -70.97
CA GLN A 11 -33.76 -87.10 -71.12
C GLN A 11 -33.91 -88.00 -69.88
N MET A 12 -32.81 -88.42 -69.27
CA MET A 12 -32.83 -89.26 -68.05
C MET A 12 -33.36 -88.47 -66.85
N VAL A 13 -33.02 -87.19 -66.73
CA VAL A 13 -33.56 -86.31 -65.68
C VAL A 13 -35.06 -86.06 -65.91
N ILE A 14 -35.50 -85.86 -67.15
CA ILE A 14 -36.94 -85.72 -67.48
C ILE A 14 -37.71 -86.98 -67.11
N ALA A 15 -37.18 -88.17 -67.43
CA ALA A 15 -37.79 -89.45 -67.10
C ALA A 15 -37.92 -89.65 -65.58
N GLU A 16 -36.79 -89.48 -64.88
CA GLU A 16 -36.65 -89.10 -63.46
C GLU A 16 -37.85 -88.39 -62.85
N LEU A 17 -37.96 -87.12 -63.23
CA LEU A 17 -38.89 -86.16 -62.66
C LEU A 17 -40.35 -86.50 -63.03
N THR A 18 -40.59 -86.95 -64.26
CA THR A 18 -41.93 -87.34 -64.71
C THR A 18 -42.44 -88.57 -63.96
N LYS A 19 -41.56 -89.56 -63.72
CA LYS A 19 -41.88 -90.76 -62.92
C LYS A 19 -42.14 -90.44 -61.46
N ALA A 20 -41.50 -89.41 -60.93
CA ALA A 20 -41.78 -88.86 -59.61
C ALA A 20 -43.12 -88.07 -59.54
N GLY A 21 -43.89 -88.03 -60.63
CA GLY A 21 -45.21 -87.36 -60.68
C GLY A 21 -45.15 -85.87 -61.02
N ILE A 22 -43.97 -85.34 -61.38
CA ILE A 22 -43.83 -83.95 -61.81
C ILE A 22 -44.38 -83.83 -63.24
N ASN A 23 -45.16 -82.78 -63.49
CA ASN A 23 -45.68 -82.48 -64.82
C ASN A 23 -44.53 -82.45 -65.84
N ARG A 24 -44.71 -83.08 -67.00
CA ARG A 24 -43.67 -83.26 -68.02
C ARG A 24 -43.05 -81.93 -68.47
N ASP A 25 -43.83 -80.86 -68.60
CA ASP A 25 -43.32 -79.55 -69.01
C ASP A 25 -42.41 -78.93 -67.93
N ILE A 26 -42.78 -79.13 -66.66
CA ILE A 26 -41.97 -78.73 -65.49
C ILE A 26 -40.71 -79.61 -65.39
N ALA A 27 -40.81 -80.91 -65.67
CA ALA A 27 -39.68 -81.84 -65.69
C ALA A 27 -38.68 -81.49 -66.80
N VAL A 28 -39.16 -81.07 -67.97
CA VAL A 28 -38.32 -80.57 -69.08
C VAL A 28 -37.59 -79.30 -68.67
N ASP A 29 -38.28 -78.32 -68.09
CA ASP A 29 -37.67 -77.07 -67.60
C ASP A 29 -36.63 -77.33 -66.49
N LEU A 30 -36.95 -78.15 -65.49
CA LEU A 30 -36.03 -78.52 -64.42
C LEU A 30 -34.81 -79.31 -64.91
N SER A 31 -35.00 -80.23 -65.87
CA SER A 31 -33.88 -80.96 -66.47
C SER A 31 -32.93 -80.04 -67.23
N PHE A 32 -33.47 -79.02 -67.91
CA PHE A 32 -32.69 -78.04 -68.64
C PHE A 32 -31.85 -77.20 -67.68
N ARG A 33 -32.47 -76.74 -66.58
CA ARG A 33 -31.79 -76.00 -65.50
C ARG A 33 -30.70 -76.80 -64.80
N TYR A 34 -30.92 -78.10 -64.57
CA TYR A 34 -29.91 -79.02 -64.02
C TYR A 34 -28.72 -79.19 -64.98
N TYR A 35 -28.98 -79.40 -66.27
CA TYR A 35 -27.93 -79.60 -67.27
C TYR A 35 -27.10 -78.35 -67.58
N ARG A 36 -27.72 -77.18 -67.41
CA ARG A 36 -27.10 -75.87 -67.67
C ARG A 36 -26.49 -75.26 -66.40
N ASN A 37 -26.48 -75.98 -65.27
CA ASN A 37 -26.01 -75.49 -63.97
C ASN A 37 -26.69 -74.19 -63.51
N GLU A 38 -27.89 -73.90 -63.99
CA GLU A 38 -28.62 -72.67 -63.65
C GLU A 38 -29.08 -72.66 -62.18
N LEU A 39 -29.19 -73.83 -61.55
CA LEU A 39 -29.49 -73.96 -60.12
C LEU A 39 -28.26 -73.57 -59.26
N THR A 40 -27.04 -73.97 -59.64
CA THR A 40 -25.83 -73.75 -58.83
C THR A 40 -25.28 -72.32 -58.87
N TYR A 41 -25.43 -71.60 -59.99
CA TYR A 41 -24.99 -70.20 -60.07
C TYR A 41 -25.91 -69.27 -59.27
N LYS A 42 -27.23 -69.51 -59.32
CA LYS A 42 -28.22 -68.73 -58.56
C LYS A 42 -28.06 -68.91 -57.06
N ASP A 43 -27.72 -70.12 -56.60
CA ASP A 43 -27.44 -70.37 -55.18
C ASP A 43 -26.17 -69.63 -54.70
N ILE A 44 -25.12 -69.59 -55.53
CA ILE A 44 -23.89 -68.84 -55.23
C ILE A 44 -24.14 -67.33 -55.24
N GLU A 45 -24.91 -66.84 -56.21
CA GLU A 45 -25.32 -65.44 -56.30
C GLU A 45 -26.16 -65.03 -55.08
N PHE A 46 -27.13 -65.85 -54.69
CA PHE A 46 -27.92 -65.66 -53.48
C PHE A 46 -27.07 -65.65 -52.21
N LEU A 47 -26.12 -66.58 -52.08
CA LEU A 47 -25.19 -66.60 -50.94
C LEU A 47 -24.34 -65.34 -50.91
N LYS A 48 -23.80 -64.91 -52.05
CA LYS A 48 -23.00 -63.69 -52.18
C LYS A 48 -23.82 -62.47 -51.77
N GLU A 49 -25.00 -62.27 -52.34
CA GLU A 49 -25.90 -61.16 -51.98
C GLU A 49 -26.21 -61.14 -50.48
N ASN A 50 -26.47 -62.31 -49.89
CA ASN A 50 -26.73 -62.42 -48.45
C ASN A 50 -25.50 -62.06 -47.61
N PHE A 51 -24.30 -62.47 -48.03
CA PHE A 51 -23.06 -62.09 -47.37
C PHE A 51 -22.77 -60.59 -47.48
N ASP A 52 -22.95 -60.02 -48.67
CA ASP A 52 -22.74 -58.59 -48.91
C ASP A 52 -23.70 -57.75 -48.05
N ILE A 53 -24.99 -58.10 -48.01
CA ILE A 53 -25.99 -57.44 -47.14
C ILE A 53 -25.60 -57.55 -45.66
N LYS A 54 -25.17 -58.73 -45.21
CA LYS A 54 -24.75 -58.92 -43.82
C LYS A 54 -23.50 -58.09 -43.49
N LEU A 55 -22.55 -58.00 -44.42
CA LEU A 55 -21.33 -57.22 -44.26
C LEU A 55 -21.66 -55.73 -44.17
N GLU A 56 -22.49 -55.20 -45.08
CA GLU A 56 -22.96 -53.81 -45.04
C GLU A 56 -23.67 -53.49 -43.72
N LYS A 57 -24.52 -54.41 -43.24
CA LYS A 57 -25.20 -54.23 -41.95
C LYS A 57 -24.23 -54.20 -40.78
N VAL A 58 -23.22 -55.07 -40.78
CA VAL A 58 -22.18 -55.08 -39.74
C VAL A 58 -21.36 -53.78 -39.78
N GLU A 59 -20.98 -53.32 -40.96
CA GLU A 59 -20.24 -52.06 -41.12
C GLU A 59 -21.06 -50.87 -40.62
N ALA A 60 -22.33 -50.77 -41.01
CA ALA A 60 -23.22 -49.71 -40.56
C ALA A 60 -23.40 -49.70 -39.03
N LEU A 61 -23.54 -50.87 -38.41
CA LEU A 61 -23.64 -51.00 -36.95
C LEU A 61 -22.34 -50.56 -36.25
N LEU A 62 -21.18 -50.98 -36.76
CA LEU A 62 -19.89 -50.58 -36.21
C LEU A 62 -19.65 -49.07 -36.35
N GLN A 63 -19.97 -48.48 -37.49
CA GLN A 63 -19.86 -47.03 -37.69
C GLN A 63 -20.78 -46.26 -36.73
N ALA A 64 -22.02 -46.75 -36.52
CA ALA A 64 -22.95 -46.16 -35.57
C ALA A 64 -22.43 -46.26 -34.12
N GLU A 65 -21.89 -47.41 -33.72
CA GLU A 65 -21.33 -47.62 -32.39
C GLU A 65 -20.10 -46.74 -32.15
N ILE A 66 -19.17 -46.66 -33.11
CA ILE A 66 -18.00 -45.77 -33.04
C ILE A 66 -18.44 -44.31 -32.89
N LYS A 67 -19.44 -43.88 -33.67
CA LYS A 67 -19.98 -42.51 -33.56
C LYS A 67 -20.60 -42.26 -32.18
N SER A 68 -21.36 -43.22 -31.66
CA SER A 68 -21.97 -43.14 -30.33
C SER A 68 -20.91 -43.02 -29.23
N VAL A 69 -19.91 -43.88 -29.25
CA VAL A 69 -18.80 -43.87 -28.27
C VAL A 69 -18.02 -42.55 -28.36
N LYS A 70 -17.75 -42.06 -29.57
CA LYS A 70 -17.09 -40.76 -29.77
C LYS A 70 -17.89 -39.63 -29.13
N THR A 71 -19.19 -39.55 -29.39
CA THR A 71 -20.06 -38.52 -28.80
C THR A 71 -20.13 -38.63 -27.27
N GLU A 72 -20.16 -39.84 -26.72
CA GLU A 72 -20.13 -40.03 -25.26
C GLU A 72 -18.81 -39.54 -24.66
N LEU A 73 -17.68 -39.83 -25.31
CA LEU A 73 -16.37 -39.39 -24.87
C LEU A 73 -16.23 -37.86 -24.95
N ASP A 74 -16.65 -37.25 -26.06
CA ASP A 74 -16.65 -35.79 -26.23
C ASP A 74 -17.45 -35.11 -25.10
N ASN A 75 -18.67 -35.60 -24.82
CA ASN A 75 -19.50 -35.08 -23.72
C ASN A 75 -18.84 -35.25 -22.34
N LYS A 76 -18.17 -36.38 -22.09
CA LYS A 76 -17.44 -36.61 -20.83
C LYS A 76 -16.26 -35.66 -20.69
N ILE A 77 -15.54 -35.39 -21.78
CA ILE A 77 -14.43 -34.44 -21.81
C ILE A 77 -14.93 -33.03 -21.52
N ASP A 78 -15.99 -32.58 -22.20
CA ASP A 78 -16.58 -31.25 -21.98
C ASP A 78 -17.06 -31.07 -20.55
N SER A 79 -17.72 -32.09 -19.97
CA SER A 79 -18.14 -32.07 -18.57
C SER A 79 -16.95 -31.94 -17.62
N LYS A 80 -15.81 -32.57 -17.93
CA LYS A 80 -14.60 -32.50 -17.10
C LYS A 80 -13.89 -31.15 -17.22
N PHE A 81 -13.88 -30.54 -18.40
CA PHE A 81 -13.39 -29.16 -18.57
C PHE A 81 -14.24 -28.17 -17.77
N ASN A 82 -15.57 -28.25 -17.86
CA ASN A 82 -16.46 -27.38 -17.08
C ASN A 82 -16.25 -27.55 -15.56
N GLU A 83 -16.06 -28.79 -15.07
CA GLU A 83 -15.71 -29.03 -13.67
C GLU A 83 -14.37 -28.39 -13.26
N LEU A 84 -13.38 -28.39 -14.15
CA LEU A 84 -12.07 -27.78 -13.90
C LEU A 84 -12.14 -26.26 -13.91
N ASP A 85 -12.85 -25.66 -14.86
CA ASP A 85 -13.05 -24.21 -14.93
C ASP A 85 -13.70 -23.68 -13.66
N ASN A 86 -14.79 -24.32 -13.21
CA ASN A 86 -15.45 -23.97 -11.95
C ASN A 86 -14.51 -24.09 -10.72
N LYS A 87 -13.60 -25.07 -10.72
CA LYS A 87 -12.60 -25.20 -9.64
C LYS A 87 -11.58 -24.09 -9.69
N ILE A 88 -11.13 -23.69 -10.88
CA ILE A 88 -10.20 -22.59 -11.10
C ILE A 88 -10.84 -21.28 -10.61
N ASP A 89 -12.07 -20.98 -11.05
CA ASP A 89 -12.81 -19.79 -10.62
C ASP A 89 -12.97 -19.72 -9.10
N ASN A 90 -13.29 -20.84 -8.46
CA ASN A 90 -13.40 -20.89 -7.00
C ASN A 90 -12.04 -20.66 -6.31
N VAL A 91 -10.94 -21.19 -6.85
CA VAL A 91 -9.60 -20.94 -6.30
C VAL A 91 -9.22 -19.47 -6.46
N GLU A 92 -9.47 -18.87 -7.63
CA GLU A 92 -9.18 -17.46 -7.90
C GLU A 92 -9.95 -16.54 -6.95
N ASN A 93 -11.26 -16.75 -6.81
CA ASN A 93 -12.10 -15.98 -5.87
C ASN A 93 -11.61 -16.10 -4.41
N ASN A 94 -11.22 -17.31 -3.98
CA ASN A 94 -10.68 -17.52 -2.64
C ASN A 94 -9.33 -16.82 -2.43
N LEU A 95 -8.47 -16.79 -3.45
CA LEU A 95 -7.20 -16.07 -3.39
C LEU A 95 -7.41 -14.55 -3.35
N ASN A 96 -8.31 -14.01 -4.18
CA ASN A 96 -8.66 -12.59 -4.17
C ASN A 96 -9.18 -12.15 -2.79
N ASN A 97 -10.12 -12.90 -2.21
CA ASN A 97 -10.63 -12.61 -0.86
C ASN A 97 -9.53 -12.63 0.22
N LYS A 98 -8.58 -13.57 0.14
CA LYS A 98 -7.43 -13.63 1.06
C LYS A 98 -6.50 -12.43 0.89
N ILE A 99 -6.26 -12.02 -0.35
CA ILE A 99 -5.44 -10.85 -0.67
C ILE A 99 -6.10 -9.59 -0.11
N ASP A 100 -7.38 -9.37 -0.36
CA ASP A 100 -8.14 -8.21 0.16
C ASP A 100 -8.13 -8.16 1.69
N THR A 101 -8.32 -9.32 2.34
CA THR A 101 -8.22 -9.41 3.80
C THR A 101 -6.84 -9.00 4.30
N LYS A 102 -5.77 -9.42 3.62
CA LYS A 102 -4.39 -9.07 4.00
C LYS A 102 -4.06 -7.60 3.74
N PHE A 103 -4.59 -6.99 2.69
CA PHE A 103 -4.49 -5.55 2.48
C PHE A 103 -5.19 -4.77 3.60
N ASN A 104 -6.43 -5.12 3.94
CA ASN A 104 -7.15 -4.49 5.04
C ASN A 104 -6.40 -4.64 6.39
N GLU A 105 -5.81 -5.81 6.67
CA GLU A 105 -4.97 -5.99 7.87
C GLU A 105 -3.73 -5.08 7.86
N LEU A 106 -3.12 -4.84 6.69
CA LEU A 106 -1.96 -3.96 6.56
C LEU A 106 -2.33 -2.49 6.71
N ASP A 107 -3.42 -2.05 6.10
CA ASP A 107 -3.92 -0.67 6.23
C ASP A 107 -4.20 -0.33 7.71
N ASN A 108 -4.90 -1.21 8.42
CA ASN A 108 -5.14 -1.04 9.86
C ASN A 108 -3.84 -0.96 10.69
N LYS A 109 -2.80 -1.72 10.31
CA LYS A 109 -1.49 -1.66 10.98
C LYS A 109 -0.79 -0.34 10.71
N ILE A 110 -0.87 0.17 9.48
CA ILE A 110 -0.32 1.47 9.09
C ILE A 110 -1.00 2.58 9.89
N ASP A 111 -2.34 2.61 9.92
CA ASP A 111 -3.13 3.59 10.69
C ASP A 111 -2.74 3.59 12.17
N ASN A 112 -2.58 2.39 12.77
CA ASN A 112 -2.16 2.29 14.15
C ASN A 112 -0.73 2.81 14.38
N VAL A 113 0.20 2.55 13.47
CA VAL A 113 1.57 3.09 13.56
C VAL A 113 1.56 4.61 13.44
N GLU A 114 0.81 5.16 12.48
CA GLU A 114 0.69 6.60 12.28
C GLU A 114 0.12 7.31 13.52
N ASN A 115 -0.98 6.79 14.08
CA ASN A 115 -1.57 7.34 15.30
C ASN A 115 -0.60 7.31 16.49
N ASN A 116 0.15 6.22 16.65
CA ASN A 116 1.15 6.11 17.73
C ASN A 116 2.30 7.11 17.55
N LEU A 117 2.76 7.34 16.32
CA LEU A 117 3.80 8.33 16.03
C LEU A 117 3.31 9.75 16.29
N ASN A 118 2.10 10.09 15.84
CA ASN A 118 1.48 11.40 16.09
C ASN A 118 1.37 11.68 17.59
N ASN A 119 0.85 10.74 18.37
CA ASN A 119 0.76 10.88 19.84
C ASN A 119 2.14 11.08 20.51
N LYS A 120 3.17 10.38 20.02
CA LYS A 120 4.54 10.51 20.54
C LYS A 120 5.13 11.88 20.19
N ILE A 121 4.86 12.39 18.99
CA ILE A 121 5.27 13.73 18.55
C ILE A 121 4.59 14.79 19.42
N ASP A 122 3.28 14.73 19.60
CA ASP A 122 2.53 15.68 20.43
C ASP A 122 3.02 15.70 21.88
N THR A 123 3.29 14.52 22.45
CA THR A 123 3.89 14.40 23.79
C THR A 123 5.24 15.11 23.87
N LYS A 124 6.09 14.97 22.84
CA LYS A 124 7.41 15.61 22.81
C LYS A 124 7.33 17.12 22.61
N PHE A 125 6.37 17.62 21.83
CA PHE A 125 6.09 19.05 21.74
C PHE A 125 5.66 19.62 23.10
N ASN A 126 4.71 18.98 23.78
CA ASN A 126 4.27 19.42 25.11
C ASN A 126 5.42 19.40 26.14
N GLU A 127 6.30 18.40 26.10
CA GLU A 127 7.51 18.37 26.95
C GLU A 127 8.46 19.56 26.64
N LEU A 128 8.62 19.92 25.37
CA LEU A 128 9.45 21.05 24.95
C LEU A 128 8.84 22.39 25.36
N ASP A 129 7.54 22.58 25.16
CA ASP A 129 6.83 23.80 25.58
C ASP A 129 6.98 24.03 27.08
N ASN A 130 6.79 22.98 27.89
CA ASN A 130 7.00 23.06 29.35
C ASN A 130 8.44 23.44 29.72
N LYS A 131 9.45 22.91 28.99
CA LYS A 131 10.85 23.30 29.23
C LYS A 131 11.11 24.76 28.86
N ILE A 132 10.54 25.23 27.76
CA ILE A 132 10.65 26.63 27.33
C ILE A 132 10.02 27.56 28.37
N ASP A 133 8.84 27.21 28.90
CA ASP A 133 8.17 28.03 29.91
C ASP A 133 8.93 28.06 31.24
N ASN A 134 9.53 26.94 31.65
CA ASN A 134 10.41 26.91 32.82
C ASN A 134 11.63 27.84 32.64
N VAL A 135 12.33 27.74 31.51
CA VAL A 135 13.48 28.61 31.20
C VAL A 135 13.07 30.08 31.15
N ARG A 136 11.91 30.40 30.57
CA ARG A 136 11.38 31.77 30.58
C ARG A 136 11.11 32.28 31.99
N SER A 137 10.57 31.43 32.86
CA SER A 137 10.31 31.79 34.26
C SER A 137 11.61 32.04 35.03
N GLU A 138 12.62 31.19 34.84
CA GLU A 138 13.96 31.36 35.43
C GLU A 138 14.60 32.68 34.97
N LEU A 139 14.64 32.93 33.66
CA LEU A 139 15.18 34.18 33.11
C LEU A 139 14.44 35.42 33.62
N LYS A 140 13.12 35.35 33.79
CA LYS A 140 12.34 36.44 34.38
C LYS A 140 12.72 36.71 35.84
N SER A 141 13.04 35.66 36.60
CA SER A 141 13.56 35.80 37.96
C SER A 141 14.94 36.45 37.97
N ASP A 142 15.85 35.96 37.11
CA ASP A 142 17.22 36.49 37.01
C ASP A 142 17.22 37.97 36.64
N ILE A 143 16.37 38.39 35.69
CA ILE A 143 16.21 39.80 35.31
C ILE A 143 15.75 40.63 36.50
N LYS A 144 14.75 40.16 37.27
CA LYS A 144 14.25 40.86 38.46
C LYS A 144 15.34 41.00 39.54
N ASP A 145 16.16 39.98 39.73
CA ASP A 145 17.26 40.03 40.70
C ASP A 145 18.35 41.02 40.27
N ILE A 146 18.63 41.11 38.96
CA ILE A 146 19.52 42.13 38.39
C ILE A 146 18.95 43.54 38.58
N ASP A 147 17.66 43.76 38.31
CA ASP A 147 16.99 45.05 38.50
C ASP A 147 17.11 45.51 39.97
N ASN A 148 16.78 44.64 40.93
CA ASN A 148 16.93 44.93 42.36
C ASN A 148 18.37 45.30 42.75
N LYS A 149 19.36 44.62 42.15
CA LYS A 149 20.78 44.89 42.38
C LYS A 149 21.19 46.26 41.80
N PHE A 150 20.66 46.64 40.64
CA PHE A 150 20.85 47.97 40.08
C PHE A 150 20.24 49.04 40.98
N ASP A 151 18.99 48.87 41.41
CA ASP A 151 18.32 49.81 42.33
C ASP A 151 19.13 50.03 43.61
N THR A 152 19.64 48.93 44.19
CA THR A 152 20.52 49.00 45.37
C THR A 152 21.79 49.79 45.10
N LYS A 153 22.44 49.56 43.95
CA LYS A 153 23.68 50.27 43.58
C LYS A 153 23.45 51.74 43.25
N PHE A 154 22.33 52.09 42.65
CA PHE A 154 21.93 53.48 42.44
C PHE A 154 21.69 54.20 43.77
N ASN A 155 20.95 53.59 44.70
CA ASN A 155 20.74 54.16 46.03
C ASN A 155 22.05 54.34 46.82
N GLU A 156 22.98 53.37 46.74
CA GLU A 156 24.33 53.52 47.31
C GLU A 156 25.09 54.71 46.71
N LEU A 157 24.97 54.92 45.39
CA LEU A 157 25.63 56.02 44.69
C LEU A 157 25.01 57.38 45.07
N ASP A 158 23.68 57.47 45.13
CA ASP A 158 22.97 58.68 45.55
C ASP A 158 23.38 59.10 46.97
N ASN A 159 23.44 58.14 47.90
CA ASN A 159 23.91 58.40 49.27
C ASN A 159 25.36 58.91 49.31
N LYS A 160 26.25 58.37 48.47
CA LYS A 160 27.64 58.86 48.36
C LYS A 160 27.68 60.28 47.80
N ILE A 161 26.88 60.58 46.78
CA ILE A 161 26.76 61.92 46.20
C ILE A 161 26.27 62.91 47.26
N ASP A 162 25.27 62.55 48.06
CA ASP A 162 24.73 63.42 49.10
C ASP A 162 25.72 63.65 50.26
N SER A 163 26.52 62.64 50.62
CA SER A 163 27.63 62.80 51.57
C SER A 163 28.65 63.81 51.06
N VAL A 164 29.14 63.64 49.82
CA VAL A 164 30.11 64.55 49.20
C VAL A 164 29.55 65.97 49.08
N ARG A 165 28.28 66.13 48.70
CA ARG A 165 27.61 67.44 48.66
C ARG A 165 27.58 68.10 50.04
N SER A 166 27.33 67.33 51.09
CA SER A 166 27.27 67.83 52.47
C SER A 166 28.65 68.26 52.97
N GLU A 167 29.69 67.48 52.69
CA GLU A 167 31.09 67.82 52.99
C GLU A 167 31.51 69.11 52.28
N LEU A 168 31.30 69.21 50.96
CA LEU A 168 31.60 70.42 50.19
C LEU A 168 30.84 71.65 50.70
N LYS A 169 29.58 71.49 51.12
CA LYS A 169 28.81 72.58 51.72
C LYS A 169 29.40 73.06 53.05
N SER A 170 29.95 72.14 53.85
CA SER A 170 30.67 72.49 55.08
C SER A 170 31.97 73.23 54.78
N ASP A 171 32.76 72.72 53.83
CA ASP A 171 34.02 73.35 53.42
C ASP A 171 33.82 74.78 52.91
N ILE A 172 32.76 75.01 52.12
CA ILE A 172 32.38 76.35 51.65
C ILE A 172 32.06 77.28 52.82
N LYS A 173 31.28 76.82 53.80
CA LYS A 173 30.93 77.61 54.99
C LYS A 173 32.15 77.96 55.85
N ASP A 174 33.10 77.03 55.97
CA ASP A 174 34.36 77.27 56.68
C ASP A 174 35.23 78.29 55.94
N LEU A 175 35.24 78.25 54.59
CA LEU A 175 35.91 79.25 53.76
C LEU A 175 35.26 80.64 53.90
N ASP A 176 33.93 80.74 53.84
CA ASP A 176 33.20 81.99 54.06
C ASP A 176 33.57 82.61 55.43
N SER A 177 33.60 81.80 56.49
CA SER A 177 33.98 82.25 57.83
C SER A 177 35.43 82.76 57.91
N LYS A 178 36.35 82.13 57.17
CA LYS A 178 37.75 82.59 57.07
C LYS A 178 37.85 83.90 56.30
N ILE A 179 37.08 84.06 55.22
CA ILE A 179 37.01 85.30 54.43
C ILE A 179 36.49 86.44 55.31
N ASP A 180 35.38 86.24 56.03
CA ASP A 180 34.81 87.24 56.95
C ASP A 180 35.84 87.69 58.00
N ASN A 181 36.62 86.75 58.55
CA ASN A 181 37.68 87.08 59.52
C ASN A 181 38.80 87.90 58.88
N VAL A 182 39.25 87.55 57.67
CA VAL A 182 40.26 88.32 56.93
C VAL A 182 39.74 89.73 56.62
N GLU A 183 38.51 89.87 56.13
CA GLU A 183 37.88 91.16 55.85
C GLU A 183 37.81 92.04 57.10
N ASN A 184 37.34 91.49 58.23
CA ASN A 184 37.28 92.20 59.51
C ASN A 184 38.66 92.68 59.97
N ASN A 185 39.69 91.82 59.90
CA ASN A 185 41.06 92.19 60.27
C ASN A 185 41.64 93.28 59.36
N LEU A 186 41.37 93.22 58.05
CA LEU A 186 41.79 94.26 57.11
C LEU A 186 41.09 95.59 57.39
N ASN A 187 39.77 95.57 57.66
CA ASN A 187 39.02 96.77 58.03
C ASN A 187 39.60 97.44 59.29
N ILE A 188 39.89 96.66 60.34
CA ILE A 188 40.53 97.18 61.57
C ILE A 188 41.90 97.81 61.25
N LYS A 189 42.75 97.15 60.46
CA LYS A 189 44.05 97.70 60.07
C LYS A 189 43.92 98.99 59.26
N ILE A 190 42.97 99.04 58.32
CA ILE A 190 42.69 100.24 57.52
C ILE A 190 42.23 101.38 58.42
N ASP A 191 41.35 101.11 59.39
CA ASP A 191 40.86 102.12 60.32
C ASP A 191 41.97 102.64 61.24
N ASN A 192 42.84 101.75 61.74
CA ASN A 192 44.04 102.15 62.50
C ASN A 192 44.94 103.08 61.68
N VAL A 193 45.30 102.70 60.44
CA VAL A 193 46.11 103.54 59.54
C VAL A 193 45.41 104.88 59.27
N ARG A 194 44.10 104.89 59.04
CA ARG A 194 43.32 106.14 58.88
C ARG A 194 43.39 107.02 60.13
N THR A 195 43.34 106.44 61.33
CA THR A 195 43.43 107.21 62.58
C THR A 195 44.83 107.77 62.81
N GLU A 196 45.88 107.00 62.53
CA GLU A 196 47.27 107.44 62.59
C GLU A 196 47.51 108.61 61.62
N LEU A 197 47.15 108.47 60.36
CA LEU A 197 47.28 109.54 59.35
C LEU A 197 46.51 110.81 59.73
N LYS A 198 45.30 110.68 60.29
CA LYS A 198 44.54 111.85 60.79
C LYS A 198 45.27 112.54 61.93
N SER A 199 45.87 111.79 62.85
CA SER A 199 46.68 112.32 63.96
C SER A 199 47.91 113.04 63.44
N ASP A 200 48.64 112.44 62.49
CA ASP A 200 49.84 113.02 61.89
C ASP A 200 49.51 114.35 61.17
N ILE A 201 48.45 114.38 60.35
CA ILE A 201 47.99 115.61 59.67
C ILE A 201 47.60 116.70 60.69
N ALA A 202 46.95 116.33 61.79
CA ALA A 202 46.58 117.28 62.83
C ALA A 202 47.81 117.89 63.49
N SER A 203 48.84 117.09 63.79
CA SER A 203 50.09 117.59 64.38
C SER A 203 50.84 118.57 63.47
N MET A 204 50.85 118.34 62.15
CA MET A 204 51.45 119.25 61.16
C MET A 204 50.71 120.58 61.01
N SER A 205 49.46 120.67 61.49
CA SER A 205 48.65 121.90 61.39
C SER A 205 48.84 122.86 62.58
N TYR A 206 49.64 122.47 63.58
CA TYR A 206 49.96 123.25 64.78
C TYR A 206 51.44 123.71 64.84
N GLU A 207 52.24 123.40 63.81
CA GLU A 207 53.56 124.00 63.52
C GLU A 207 53.43 125.18 62.55
#